data_AF-T0ZFC8-F1
#
_entry.id   AF-T0ZFC8-F1
#
_cell.length_a   1.000
_cell.length_b   1.000
_cell.length_c   1.000
_cell.angle_alpha   90.00
_cell.angle_beta   90.00
_cell.angle_gamma   90.00
#
_symmetry.space_group_name_H-M   'P 1'
#
loop_
_entity.id
_entity.type
_entity.pdbx_description
1 polymer ?
#
loop_
_entity_poly.entity_id
_entity_poly.type
_entity_poly.pdbx_seq_one_letter_code
_entity_poly.pdbx_strand_id
1 'polypeptide(L)' 'MRSAQFVILGPGALGSIISAHLARAGHSVVVLARGARARNIEQQGLRIKGLAEITRSVRVLTDPSALRAADYLIVA' A
#
# COMPACT_ATOMS: atom_id res chain seq x y z
N MET A 1 -20.40 -5.31 -6.50
CA MET A 1 -19.62 -4.06 -6.69
C MET A 1 -18.15 -4.43 -6.74
N ARG A 2 -17.37 -3.90 -7.68
CA ARG A 2 -15.91 -4.09 -7.72
C ARG A 2 -15.30 -3.26 -6.57
N SER A 3 -14.38 -3.83 -5.79
CA SER A 3 -13.64 -3.07 -4.77
C SER A 3 -12.72 -2.06 -5.45
N ALA A 4 -12.77 -0.80 -5.02
CA ALA A 4 -11.96 0.28 -5.59
C ALA A 4 -10.46 -0.03 -5.45
N GLN A 5 -9.69 0.27 -6.50
CA GLN A 5 -8.25 0.03 -6.55
C GLN A 5 -7.47 1.32 -6.29
N PHE A 6 -6.84 1.38 -5.13
CA PHE A 6 -5.97 2.47 -4.70
C PHE A 6 -4.51 2.14 -4.99
N VAL A 7 -3.79 3.11 -5.54
CA VAL A 7 -2.33 3.04 -5.71
C VAL A 7 -1.69 4.10 -4.84
N ILE A 8 -0.71 3.70 -4.04
CA ILE A 8 0.03 4.61 -3.16
C ILE A 8 1.45 4.70 -3.71
N LEU A 9 1.82 5.86 -4.25
CA LEU A 9 3.19 6.14 -4.62
C LEU A 9 3.94 6.65 -3.38
N GLY A 10 4.86 5.84 -2.86
CA GLY A 10 5.64 6.18 -1.67
C GLY A 10 5.00 5.72 -0.35
N PRO A 11 5.16 4.46 0.07
CA PRO A 11 4.76 4.02 1.42
C PRO A 11 5.81 4.41 2.47
N GLY A 12 6.01 5.73 2.62
CA GLY A 12 6.71 6.35 3.75
C GLY A 12 5.86 6.32 5.02
N ALA A 13 5.97 7.32 5.89
CA ALA A 13 5.17 7.39 7.11
C ALA A 13 3.66 7.47 6.78
N LEU A 14 3.22 8.53 6.10
CA LEU A 14 1.82 8.74 5.76
C LEU A 14 1.30 7.72 4.75
N GLY A 15 2.06 7.45 3.68
CA GLY A 15 1.68 6.46 2.68
C GLY A 15 1.45 5.08 3.29
N SER A 16 2.23 4.66 4.30
CA SER A 16 2.02 3.39 5.00
C SER A 16 0.76 3.39 5.86
N ILE A 17 0.48 4.48 6.58
CA ILE A 17 -0.73 4.59 7.41
C ILE A 17 -1.96 4.53 6.50
N ILE A 18 -2.02 5.37 5.46
CA ILE A 18 -3.15 5.43 4.54
C ILE A 18 -3.38 4.07 3.88
N SER A 19 -2.34 3.46 3.31
CA SER A 19 -2.44 2.15 2.65
C SER A 19 -2.89 1.04 3.60
N ALA A 20 -2.38 1.01 4.84
CA ALA A 20 -2.77 0.00 5.82
C ALA A 20 -4.23 0.14 6.25
N HIS A 21 -4.71 1.37 6.45
CA HIS A 21 -6.11 1.62 6.80
C HIS A 21 -7.07 1.30 5.65
N LEU A 22 -6.72 1.66 4.41
CA LEU A 22 -7.50 1.28 3.22
C LEU A 22 -7.57 -0.25 3.06
N ALA A 23 -6.44 -0.94 3.19
CA ALA A 23 -6.40 -2.40 3.13
C ALA A 23 -7.21 -3.04 4.28
N ARG A 24 -7.16 -2.48 5.49
CA ARG A 24 -7.97 -2.93 6.64
C ARG A 24 -9.47 -2.76 6.38
N ALA A 25 -9.88 -1.72 5.65
CA ALA A 25 -11.26 -1.48 5.26
C ALA A 25 -11.77 -2.37 4.11
N GLY A 26 -10.93 -3.26 3.56
CA GLY A 26 -11.30 -4.18 2.49
C GLY A 26 -11.12 -3.62 1.07
N HIS A 27 -10.46 -2.46 0.92
CA HIS A 27 -10.12 -1.93 -0.39
C HIS A 27 -8.93 -2.66 -1.02
N SER A 28 -8.88 -2.69 -2.36
CA SER A 28 -7.71 -3.19 -3.08
C SER A 28 -6.63 -2.13 -3.06
N VAL A 29 -5.46 -2.45 -2.52
CA VAL A 29 -4.34 -1.51 -2.37
C VAL A 29 -3.09 -2.07 -3.02
N VAL A 30 -2.48 -1.25 -3.87
CA VAL A 30 -1.14 -1.46 -4.42
C VAL A 30 -0.24 -0.34 -3.89
N VAL A 31 0.96 -0.69 -3.43
CA VAL A 31 1.97 0.30 -3.06
C VAL A 31 3.12 0.26 -4.06
N LEU A 32 3.49 1.42 -4.58
CA LEU A 32 4.68 1.61 -5.40
C LEU A 32 5.82 2.03 -4.49
N ALA A 33 6.81 1.15 -4.34
CA ALA A 33 7.94 1.31 -3.43
C ALA A 33 9.23 0.86 -4.12
N ARG A 34 10.38 1.19 -3.52
CA ARG A 34 11.68 0.79 -4.05
C ARG A 34 12.63 0.27 -2.97
N GLY A 35 13.66 -0.45 -3.40
CA GLY A 35 14.79 -0.86 -2.57
C GLY A 35 14.38 -1.63 -1.31
N ALA A 36 14.98 -1.26 -0.18
CA ALA A 36 14.74 -1.93 1.10
C ALA A 36 13.29 -1.81 1.58
N ARG A 37 12.60 -0.70 1.27
CA ARG A 37 11.22 -0.50 1.71
C ARG A 37 10.27 -1.46 1.00
N ALA A 38 10.42 -1.64 -0.31
CA ALA A 38 9.62 -2.60 -1.07
C ALA A 38 9.77 -4.02 -0.48
N ARG A 39 11.01 -4.50 -0.31
CA ARG A 39 11.30 -5.81 0.26
C ARG A 39 10.72 -6.00 1.66
N ASN A 40 10.84 -4.97 2.52
CA ASN A 40 10.30 -5.04 3.87
C ASN A 40 8.77 -5.19 3.88
N ILE A 41 8.06 -4.42 3.04
CA ILE A 41 6.60 -4.52 2.94
C ILE A 41 6.19 -5.86 2.30
N GLU A 42 6.90 -6.35 1.29
CA GLU A 42 6.62 -7.67 0.68
C GLU A 42 6.74 -8.80 1.70
N GLN A 43 7.78 -8.76 2.55
CA GLN A 43 8.06 -9.81 3.53
C GLN A 43 7.20 -9.73 4.78
N GLN A 44 6.91 -8.52 5.26
CA GLN A 44 6.30 -8.30 6.58
C GLN A 44 4.90 -7.68 6.52
N GLY A 45 4.44 -7.30 5.32
CA GLY A 45 3.26 -6.47 5.13
C GLY A 45 3.49 -5.03 5.62
N LEU A 46 2.43 -4.23 5.51
CA LEU A 46 2.34 -2.95 6.18
C LEU A 46 2.04 -3.19 7.66
N ARG A 47 2.94 -2.71 8.52
CA ARG A 47 2.85 -2.82 9.98
C ARG A 47 2.71 -1.44 10.60
N ILE A 48 1.53 -1.15 11.12
CA ILE A 48 1.20 0.08 11.86
C ILE A 48 1.07 -0.29 13.33
N LYS A 49 1.69 0.53 14.18
CA LYS A 49 1.62 0.45 15.64
C LYS A 49 1.22 1.80 16.22
N GLY A 50 0.73 1.81 17.46
CA GLY A 50 0.36 3.02 18.19
C GLY A 50 -1.15 3.17 18.33
N LEU A 51 -1.74 4.23 17.77
CA LEU A 51 -3.19 4.46 17.85
C LEU A 51 -4.03 3.35 17.20
N ALA A 52 -3.42 2.58 16.29
CA ALA A 52 -3.97 1.36 15.75
C ALA A 52 -2.87 0.31 15.60
N GLU A 53 -3.22 -0.95 15.85
CA GLU A 53 -2.37 -2.11 15.56
C GLU A 53 -2.88 -2.78 14.28
N ILE A 54 -2.14 -2.63 13.18
CA ILE A 54 -2.52 -3.14 11.86
C ILE A 54 -1.33 -3.86 11.25
N THR A 55 -1.53 -5.12 10.85
CA THR A 55 -0.59 -5.84 9.98
C THR A 55 -1.35 -6.37 8.78
N ARG A 56 -1.17 -5.79 7.60
CA ARG A 56 -1.85 -6.19 6.35
C ARG A 56 -0.85 -6.40 5.22
N SER A 57 -1.01 -7.51 4.50
CA SER A 57 -0.31 -7.75 3.24
C SER A 57 -0.96 -6.92 2.14
N VAL A 58 -0.15 -6.25 1.33
CA VAL A 58 -0.59 -5.49 0.16
C VAL A 58 0.28 -5.84 -1.03
N ARG A 59 -0.24 -5.64 -2.24
CA ARG A 59 0.58 -5.82 -3.44
C ARG A 59 1.62 -4.71 -3.50
N VAL A 60 2.88 -5.10 -3.62
CA VAL A 60 3.99 -4.16 -3.82
C VAL A 60 4.40 -4.21 -5.29
N LEU A 61 4.62 -3.05 -5.88
CA LEU A 61 5.21 -2.91 -7.20
C LEU A 61 6.45 -2.02 -7.09
N THR A 62 7.50 -2.39 -7.81
CA THR A 62 8.75 -1.61 -7.91
C THR A 62 8.88 -0.91 -9.27
N ASP A 63 8.16 -1.40 -10.28
CA ASP A 63 8.03 -0.81 -11.59
C ASP A 63 6.59 -0.30 -11.80
N PRO A 64 6.37 1.02 -11.94
CA PRO A 64 5.06 1.58 -12.25
C PRO A 64 4.45 1.05 -13.56
N SER A 65 5.26 0.59 -14.52
CA SER A 65 4.76 0.07 -15.80
C SER A 65 3.92 -1.21 -15.63
N ALA A 66 4.11 -1.94 -14.53
CA ALA A 66 3.32 -3.13 -14.20
C ALA A 66 1.89 -2.81 -13.71
N LEU A 67 1.58 -1.53 -13.46
CA LEU A 67 0.25 -1.07 -13.10
C LEU A 67 -0.61 -0.88 -14.35
N ARG A 68 -1.74 -1.58 -14.43
CA ARG A 68 -2.65 -1.49 -15.58
C ARG A 68 -3.67 -0.36 -15.50
N ALA A 69 -4.21 -0.13 -14.32
CA ALA A 69 -5.23 0.89 -14.04
C ALA A 69 -5.25 1.16 -12.53
N ALA A 70 -5.81 2.30 -12.12
CA ALA A 70 -6.13 2.62 -10.74
C ALA A 70 -7.36 3.54 -10.73
N ASP A 71 -8.23 3.39 -9.74
CA ASP A 71 -9.35 4.32 -9.54
C ASP A 71 -8.83 5.59 -8.83
N TYR A 72 -7.84 5.43 -7.96
CA TYR A 72 -7.22 6.51 -7.20
C TYR A 72 -5.69 6.32 -7.12
N LEU A 73 -4.96 7.41 -7.31
CA LEU A 73 -3.53 7.52 -7.02
C LEU A 73 -3.32 8.49 -5.86
N ILE A 74 -2.65 8.05 -4.80
CA ILE A 74 -2.24 8.87 -3.67
C ILE A 74 -0.72 9.02 -3.72
N VAL A 75 -0.23 10.25 -3.74
CA VAL A 75 1.19 10.59 -3.72
C VAL A 75 1.54 11.06 -2.32
N ALA A 76 2.44 10.35 -1.63
CA ALA A 76 2.75 10.58 -0.22
C ALA A 76 4.20 10.19 0.15
#